data_AF-A0A7G8F809-F1
#
_entry.id   AF-A0A7G8F809-F1
#
_cell.length_a   1.000
_cell.length_b   1.000
_cell.length_c   1.000
_cell.angle_alpha   90.00
_cell.angle_beta   90.00
_cell.angle_gamma   90.00
#
_symmetry.space_group_name_H-M   'P 1'
#
loop_
_entity.id
_entity.type
_entity.pdbx_description
1 polymer ?
#
loop_
_entity_poly.entity_id
_entity_poly.type
_entity_poly.pdbx_seq_one_letter_code
_entity_poly.pdbx_strand_id
1 'polypeptide(L)'
;MRESFNQALRWALIPALSVYVAALSLSNMAGIKAQSVLRDLAQTCSTPAGVGLLSNLGYLLWLAAAAVALFTAHSRLPGIRGKQLQLLACGGWFSLILCIDDMFLLHDRYIGQTFLYVTYAIFAALIAIRYRRQLMASKGEIFVLSAALLGASIGIDQIQPSEIDHPMAYRTYQLLEEGAKFLGIATWVLFWSQACALSIKSVRPAQDA
;
A
#
# COMPACT_ATOMS: atom_id res chain seq x y z
N MET A 1 2.45 -35.27 4.39
CA MET A 1 3.85 -34.87 4.13
C MET A 1 4.10 -34.48 2.66
N ARG A 2 3.82 -35.35 1.66
CA ARG A 2 3.98 -35.01 0.22
C ARG A 2 3.10 -33.84 -0.26
N GLU A 3 1.87 -33.73 0.25
CA GLU A 3 0.94 -32.67 -0.16
C GLU A 3 1.37 -31.28 0.34
N SER A 4 1.67 -31.14 1.63
CA SER A 4 2.18 -29.89 2.22
C SER A 4 3.50 -29.44 1.58
N PHE A 5 4.38 -30.39 1.25
CA PHE A 5 5.61 -30.11 0.51
C PHE A 5 5.32 -29.56 -0.90
N ASN A 6 4.41 -30.19 -1.64
CA ASN A 6 4.02 -29.70 -2.97
C ASN A 6 3.35 -28.31 -2.91
N GLN A 7 2.58 -28.03 -1.86
CA GLN A 7 1.97 -26.71 -1.64
C GLN A 7 3.04 -25.65 -1.36
N ALA A 8 4.02 -25.93 -0.49
CA ALA A 8 5.13 -25.03 -0.21
C ALA A 8 5.95 -24.74 -1.48
N LEU A 9 6.22 -25.76 -2.30
CA LEU A 9 6.90 -25.60 -3.56
C LEU A 9 6.14 -24.66 -4.51
N ARG A 10 4.85 -24.91 -4.71
CA ARG A 10 4.01 -24.18 -5.67
C ARG A 10 3.73 -22.74 -5.25
N TRP A 11 3.44 -22.52 -3.96
CA TRP A 11 2.92 -21.23 -3.48
C TRP A 11 3.96 -20.34 -2.81
N ALA A 12 5.10 -20.88 -2.36
CA ALA A 12 6.15 -20.09 -1.72
C ALA A 12 7.45 -20.12 -2.52
N LEU A 13 8.03 -21.32 -2.73
CA LEU A 13 9.38 -21.42 -3.28
C LEU A 13 9.46 -21.01 -4.75
N ILE A 14 8.55 -21.50 -5.62
CA ILE A 14 8.57 -21.15 -7.04
C ILE A 14 8.37 -19.63 -7.25
N PRO A 15 7.36 -18.98 -6.65
CA PRO A 15 7.21 -17.52 -6.79
C PRO A 15 8.40 -16.73 -6.23
N ALA A 16 8.89 -17.09 -5.03
CA ALA A 16 10.03 -16.39 -4.42
C ALA A 16 11.31 -16.54 -5.25
N LEU A 17 11.59 -17.75 -5.75
CA LEU A 17 12.72 -18.00 -6.63
C LEU A 17 12.57 -17.25 -7.95
N SER A 18 11.37 -17.19 -8.51
CA SER A 18 11.10 -16.43 -9.73
C SER A 18 11.39 -14.94 -9.55
N VAL A 19 10.95 -14.34 -8.42
CA VAL A 19 11.26 -12.95 -8.07
C VAL A 19 12.76 -12.76 -7.87
N TYR A 20 13.42 -13.64 -7.14
CA TYR A 20 14.86 -13.58 -6.90
C TYR A 20 15.68 -13.62 -8.20
N VAL A 21 15.37 -14.58 -9.07
CA VAL A 21 16.04 -14.73 -10.37
C VAL A 21 15.74 -13.55 -11.29
N ALA A 22 14.49 -13.10 -11.35
CA ALA A 22 14.10 -11.95 -12.17
C ALA A 22 14.80 -10.67 -11.69
N ALA A 23 14.83 -10.41 -10.38
CA ALA A 23 15.49 -9.24 -9.81
C ALA A 23 16.98 -9.20 -10.17
N LEU A 24 17.71 -10.31 -10.01
CA LEU A 24 19.12 -10.39 -10.39
C LEU A 24 19.34 -10.27 -11.89
N SER A 25 18.53 -10.96 -12.70
CA SER A 25 18.68 -10.98 -14.16
C SER A 25 18.40 -9.61 -14.77
N LEU A 26 17.29 -8.98 -14.41
CA LEU A 26 16.92 -7.65 -14.89
C LEU A 26 17.92 -6.58 -14.41
N SER A 27 18.38 -6.67 -13.17
CA SER A 27 19.39 -5.75 -12.63
C SER A 27 20.72 -5.89 -13.36
N ASN A 28 21.16 -7.12 -13.65
CA ASN A 28 22.36 -7.35 -14.42
C ASN A 28 22.25 -6.81 -15.85
N MET A 29 21.08 -6.96 -16.49
CA MET A 29 20.80 -6.35 -17.81
C MET A 29 20.80 -4.83 -17.76
N ALA A 30 20.40 -4.23 -16.64
CA ALA A 30 20.45 -2.79 -16.39
C ALA A 30 21.84 -2.28 -15.95
N GLY A 31 22.86 -3.14 -15.87
CA GLY A 31 24.21 -2.77 -15.43
C GLY A 31 24.36 -2.56 -13.91
N ILE A 32 23.38 -2.99 -13.11
CA ILE A 32 23.40 -2.88 -11.66
C ILE A 32 24.19 -4.05 -11.06
N LYS A 33 25.14 -3.75 -10.17
CA LYS A 33 25.95 -4.76 -9.47
C LYS A 33 25.03 -5.66 -8.62
N ALA A 34 25.19 -6.98 -8.75
CA ALA A 34 24.39 -7.95 -7.99
C ALA A 34 24.42 -7.71 -6.46
N GLN A 35 25.57 -7.27 -5.93
CA GLN A 35 25.69 -6.94 -4.50
C GLN A 35 24.75 -5.80 -4.07
N SER A 36 24.49 -4.82 -4.93
CA SER A 36 23.54 -3.72 -4.67
C SER A 36 22.08 -4.15 -4.73
N VAL A 37 21.77 -5.27 -5.37
CA VAL A 37 20.43 -5.88 -5.40
C VAL A 37 20.18 -6.70 -4.13
N LEU A 38 21.23 -7.35 -3.61
CA LEU A 38 21.15 -8.26 -2.48
C LEU A 38 21.26 -7.55 -1.12
N ARG A 39 22.00 -6.44 -1.05
CA ARG A 39 22.16 -5.64 0.16
C ARG A 39 21.04 -4.62 0.28
N ASP A 40 20.64 -4.30 1.50
CA ASP A 40 19.72 -3.19 1.74
C ASP A 40 20.40 -1.82 1.51
N LEU A 41 19.58 -0.77 1.42
CA LEU A 41 20.04 0.59 1.18
C LEU A 41 20.91 1.13 2.33
N ALA A 42 20.61 0.81 3.58
CA ALA A 42 21.39 1.31 4.72
C ALA A 42 22.81 0.74 4.70
N GLN A 43 22.93 -0.56 4.38
CA GLN A 43 24.22 -1.20 4.21
C GLN A 43 24.98 -0.72 2.97
N THR A 44 24.27 -0.38 1.89
CA THR A 44 24.88 0.06 0.62
C THR A 44 25.35 1.51 0.67
N CYS A 45 24.56 2.38 1.30
CA CYS A 45 24.83 3.82 1.39
C CYS A 45 25.55 4.22 2.69
N SER A 46 25.84 3.27 3.58
CA SER A 46 26.43 3.52 4.90
C SER A 46 25.65 4.56 5.72
N THR A 47 24.33 4.55 5.61
CA THR A 47 23.46 5.53 6.29
C THR A 47 23.05 5.04 7.68
N PRO A 48 22.80 5.95 8.65
CA PRO A 48 22.19 5.58 9.92
C PRO A 48 20.84 4.88 9.74
N ALA A 49 20.49 3.98 10.66
CA ALA A 49 19.27 3.17 10.59
C ALA A 49 17.95 3.99 10.54
N GLY A 50 17.97 5.25 11.00
CA GLY A 50 16.80 6.12 11.00
C GLY A 50 16.51 6.83 9.67
N VAL A 51 17.43 6.79 8.70
CA VAL A 51 17.24 7.46 7.42
C VAL A 51 16.10 6.79 6.65
N GLY A 52 15.06 7.56 6.32
CA GLY A 52 13.86 7.05 5.64
C GLY A 52 12.91 6.25 6.53
N LEU A 53 13.10 6.22 7.85
CA LEU A 53 12.30 5.38 8.76
C LEU A 53 10.78 5.55 8.57
N LEU A 54 10.29 6.79 8.50
CA LEU A 54 8.85 7.05 8.40
C LEU A 54 8.27 6.56 7.07
N SER A 55 8.98 6.81 5.97
CA SER A 55 8.62 6.29 4.65
C SER A 55 8.64 4.76 4.61
N ASN A 56 9.66 4.15 5.25
CA ASN A 56 9.77 2.70 5.37
C ASN A 56 8.57 2.08 6.12
N LEU A 57 8.18 2.69 7.23
CA LEU A 57 6.99 2.27 7.96
C LEU A 57 5.72 2.52 7.14
N GLY A 58 5.66 3.61 6.38
CA GLY A 58 4.55 3.95 5.48
C GLY A 58 4.26 2.84 4.47
N TYR A 59 5.26 2.42 3.66
CA TYR A 59 5.02 1.35 2.70
C TYR A 59 4.76 -0.02 3.38
N LEU A 60 5.30 -0.29 4.57
CA LEU A 60 4.94 -1.50 5.33
C LEU A 60 3.48 -1.49 5.77
N LEU A 61 2.93 -0.32 6.12
CA LEU A 61 1.50 -0.16 6.40
C LEU A 61 0.66 -0.36 5.14
N TRP A 62 1.06 0.19 3.99
CA TRP A 62 0.40 -0.12 2.71
C TRP A 62 0.36 -1.63 2.42
N LEU A 63 1.50 -2.31 2.62
CA LEU A 63 1.60 -3.76 2.46
C LEU A 63 0.69 -4.50 3.45
N ALA A 64 0.58 -4.04 4.69
CA ALA A 64 -0.33 -4.62 5.68
C ALA A 64 -1.80 -4.52 5.25
N ALA A 65 -2.24 -3.35 4.76
CA ALA A 65 -3.58 -3.18 4.19
C ALA A 65 -3.81 -4.12 2.99
N ALA A 66 -2.84 -4.19 2.09
CA ALA A 66 -2.88 -5.08 0.93
C ALA A 66 -3.02 -6.55 1.33
N ALA A 67 -2.16 -7.01 2.25
CA ALA A 67 -2.14 -8.39 2.72
C ALA A 67 -3.46 -8.79 3.38
N VAL A 68 -3.97 -7.99 4.31
CA VAL A 68 -5.23 -8.31 5.04
C VAL A 68 -6.42 -8.33 4.08
N ALA A 69 -6.54 -7.34 3.19
CA ALA A 69 -7.65 -7.24 2.26
C ALA A 69 -7.63 -8.35 1.20
N LEU A 70 -6.47 -8.61 0.57
CA LEU A 70 -6.32 -9.66 -0.43
C LEU A 70 -6.47 -11.06 0.19
N PHE A 71 -5.89 -11.29 1.37
CA PHE A 71 -6.06 -12.55 2.07
C PHE A 71 -7.54 -12.82 2.38
N THR A 72 -8.25 -11.81 2.92
CA THR A 72 -9.68 -11.95 3.21
C THR A 72 -10.49 -12.20 1.94
N ALA A 73 -10.21 -11.49 0.85
CA ALA A 73 -10.87 -11.72 -0.43
C ALA A 73 -10.57 -13.13 -1.02
N HIS A 74 -9.35 -13.63 -0.86
CA HIS A 74 -8.92 -14.93 -1.38
C HIS A 74 -9.32 -16.11 -0.51
N SER A 75 -9.55 -15.89 0.79
CA SER A 75 -9.97 -16.94 1.74
C SER A 75 -11.29 -17.63 1.35
N ARG A 76 -12.08 -17.01 0.46
CA ARG A 76 -13.38 -17.49 -0.04
C ARG A 76 -14.31 -17.95 1.08
N LEU A 77 -14.22 -17.31 2.26
CA LEU A 77 -15.09 -17.60 3.38
C LEU A 77 -16.56 -17.54 2.93
N PRO A 78 -17.40 -18.52 3.31
CA PRO A 78 -18.83 -18.52 3.00
C PRO A 78 -19.42 -17.16 3.40
N GLY A 79 -20.25 -16.52 2.57
CA GLY A 79 -20.84 -15.20 2.90
C GLY A 79 -20.07 -13.96 2.43
N ILE A 80 -18.76 -14.03 2.19
CA ILE A 80 -18.02 -12.94 1.53
C ILE A 80 -18.14 -13.11 0.01
N ARG A 81 -19.11 -12.42 -0.61
CA ARG A 81 -19.43 -12.59 -2.04
C ARG A 81 -19.74 -11.27 -2.75
N GLY A 82 -19.81 -11.34 -4.08
CA GLY A 82 -20.28 -10.25 -4.93
C GLY A 82 -19.48 -8.97 -4.74
N LYS A 83 -20.19 -7.85 -4.54
CA LYS A 83 -19.57 -6.51 -4.44
C LYS A 83 -18.64 -6.36 -3.22
N GLN A 84 -18.87 -7.09 -2.13
CA GLN A 84 -17.99 -7.01 -0.95
C GLN A 84 -16.62 -7.63 -1.25
N LEU A 85 -16.62 -8.83 -1.87
CA LEU A 85 -15.38 -9.48 -2.31
C LEU A 85 -14.63 -8.60 -3.31
N GLN A 86 -15.34 -8.01 -4.28
CA GLN A 86 -14.75 -7.10 -5.25
C GLN A 86 -14.15 -5.86 -4.59
N LEU A 87 -14.82 -5.27 -3.59
CA LEU A 87 -14.30 -4.13 -2.83
C LEU A 87 -12.98 -4.49 -2.13
N LEU A 88 -12.94 -5.61 -1.39
CA LEU A 88 -11.74 -6.05 -0.67
C LEU A 88 -10.59 -6.35 -1.64
N ALA A 89 -10.87 -6.99 -2.76
CA ALA A 89 -9.85 -7.27 -3.79
C ALA A 89 -9.32 -5.98 -4.42
N CYS A 90 -10.20 -5.06 -4.84
CA CYS A 90 -9.80 -3.77 -5.40
C CYS A 90 -9.00 -2.94 -4.39
N GLY A 91 -9.45 -2.88 -3.14
CA GLY A 91 -8.75 -2.18 -2.07
C GLY A 91 -7.37 -2.73 -1.77
N GLY A 92 -7.26 -4.06 -1.70
CA GLY A 92 -5.99 -4.73 -1.45
C GLY A 92 -4.99 -4.55 -2.60
N TRP A 93 -5.42 -4.74 -3.85
CA TRP A 93 -4.57 -4.49 -5.02
C TRP A 93 -4.18 -3.02 -5.15
N PHE A 94 -5.10 -2.09 -4.90
CA PHE A 94 -4.80 -0.67 -4.92
C PHE A 94 -3.78 -0.29 -3.84
N SER A 95 -3.90 -0.86 -2.64
CA SER A 95 -2.93 -0.67 -1.56
C SER A 95 -1.55 -1.25 -1.91
N LEU A 96 -1.50 -2.37 -2.63
CA LEU A 96 -0.24 -2.94 -3.12
C LEU A 96 0.42 -2.06 -4.18
N ILE A 97 -0.36 -1.46 -5.08
CA ILE A 97 0.15 -0.51 -6.08
C ILE A 97 0.78 0.70 -5.37
N LEU A 98 0.07 1.30 -4.40
CA LEU A 98 0.60 2.41 -3.59
C LEU A 98 1.85 2.01 -2.80
N CYS A 99 1.91 0.80 -2.27
CA CYS A 99 3.09 0.26 -1.61
C CYS A 99 4.30 0.20 -2.55
N ILE A 100 4.13 -0.34 -3.76
CA ILE A 100 5.21 -0.47 -4.74
C ILE A 100 5.69 0.91 -5.18
N ASP A 101 4.76 1.84 -5.39
CA ASP A 101 5.09 3.22 -5.70
C ASP A 101 5.91 3.90 -4.60
N ASP A 102 5.44 3.91 -3.35
CA ASP A 102 6.17 4.52 -2.24
C ASP A 102 7.54 3.84 -2.01
N MET A 103 7.64 2.52 -2.18
CA MET A 103 8.90 1.78 -1.98
C MET A 103 9.96 2.10 -3.05
N PHE A 104 9.54 2.37 -4.29
CA PHE A 104 10.45 2.66 -5.40
C PHE A 104 10.46 4.13 -5.84
N LEU A 105 9.65 4.97 -5.19
CA LEU A 105 9.45 6.38 -5.54
C LEU A 105 9.06 6.55 -7.02
N LEU A 106 8.11 5.76 -7.51
CA LEU A 106 7.74 5.78 -8.94
C LEU A 106 7.14 7.13 -9.36
N HIS A 107 6.29 7.72 -8.51
CA HIS A 107 5.69 9.04 -8.74
C HIS A 107 6.74 10.15 -8.80
N ASP A 108 7.77 10.10 -7.96
CA ASP A 108 8.78 11.15 -7.91
C ASP A 108 9.87 10.95 -8.98
N ARG A 109 10.42 9.74 -9.12
CA ARG A 109 11.65 9.52 -9.90
C ARG A 109 11.46 9.00 -11.32
N TYR A 110 10.34 8.35 -11.64
CA TYR A 110 10.26 7.54 -12.87
C TYR A 110 9.08 7.86 -13.78
N ILE A 111 7.88 8.10 -13.23
CA ILE A 111 6.65 8.21 -14.02
C ILE A 111 6.10 9.65 -14.03
N GLY A 112 6.32 10.38 -12.94
CA GLY A 112 5.86 11.76 -12.79
C GLY A 112 4.68 11.88 -11.82
N GLN A 113 4.84 12.83 -10.92
CA GLN A 113 4.02 12.99 -9.72
C GLN A 113 2.57 13.33 -10.06
N THR A 114 2.35 14.33 -10.93
CA THR A 114 1.00 14.75 -11.35
C THR A 114 0.23 13.61 -12.01
N PHE A 115 0.87 12.84 -12.88
CA PHE A 115 0.21 11.73 -13.59
C PHE A 115 -0.23 10.63 -12.62
N LEU A 116 0.66 10.20 -11.72
CA LEU A 116 0.33 9.15 -10.76
C LEU A 116 -0.69 9.63 -9.72
N TYR A 117 -0.57 10.85 -9.20
CA TYR A 117 -1.56 11.41 -8.28
C TYR A 117 -2.97 11.46 -8.89
N VAL A 118 -3.10 11.95 -10.12
CA VAL A 118 -4.38 11.96 -10.85
C VAL A 118 -4.90 10.54 -11.08
N THR A 119 -4.03 9.62 -11.49
CA THR A 119 -4.38 8.22 -11.73
C THR A 119 -4.91 7.55 -10.46
N TYR A 120 -4.24 7.74 -9.33
CA TYR A 120 -4.67 7.19 -8.04
C TYR A 120 -5.96 7.84 -7.54
N ALA A 121 -6.12 9.16 -7.70
CA ALA A 121 -7.36 9.84 -7.37
C ALA A 121 -8.54 9.30 -8.19
N ILE A 122 -8.34 9.04 -9.49
CA ILE A 122 -9.36 8.42 -10.34
C ILE A 122 -9.67 7.00 -9.87
N PHE A 123 -8.68 6.15 -9.61
CA PHE A 123 -8.92 4.79 -9.12
C PHE A 123 -9.62 4.78 -7.76
N ALA A 124 -9.20 5.63 -6.83
CA ALA A 124 -9.85 5.80 -5.53
C ALA A 124 -11.31 6.24 -5.71
N ALA A 125 -11.57 7.22 -6.58
CA ALA A 125 -12.93 7.69 -6.89
C ALA A 125 -13.79 6.60 -7.54
N LEU A 126 -13.26 5.83 -8.49
CA LEU A 126 -13.97 4.73 -9.14
C LEU A 126 -14.35 3.65 -8.12
N ILE A 127 -13.41 3.25 -7.24
CA ILE A 127 -13.69 2.32 -6.13
C ILE A 127 -14.77 2.91 -5.22
N ALA A 128 -14.62 4.17 -4.81
CA ALA A 128 -15.55 4.85 -3.92
C ALA A 128 -16.97 4.89 -4.48
N ILE A 129 -17.13 5.30 -5.73
CA ILE A 129 -18.43 5.43 -6.39
C ILE A 129 -19.07 4.04 -6.63
N ARG A 130 -18.28 3.09 -7.14
CA ARG A 130 -18.76 1.75 -7.53
C ARG A 130 -19.16 0.89 -6.34
N TYR A 131 -18.51 1.08 -5.20
CA TYR A 131 -18.71 0.29 -3.98
C TYR A 131 -19.20 1.14 -2.80
N ARG A 132 -19.78 2.33 -3.04
CA ARG A 132 -20.22 3.27 -2.00
C ARG A 132 -21.02 2.63 -0.88
N ARG A 133 -21.95 1.72 -1.21
CA ARG A 133 -22.79 1.05 -0.21
C ARG A 133 -21.98 0.12 0.69
N GLN A 134 -21.03 -0.62 0.11
CA GLN A 134 -20.15 -1.53 0.82
C GLN A 134 -19.15 -0.77 1.70
N LEU A 135 -18.58 0.32 1.18
CA LEU A 135 -17.70 1.23 1.92
C LEU A 135 -18.39 1.81 3.15
N MET A 136 -19.60 2.37 2.98
CA MET A 136 -20.35 2.95 4.11
C MET A 136 -20.77 1.88 5.12
N ALA A 137 -21.15 0.68 4.67
CA ALA A 137 -21.43 -0.45 5.57
C ALA A 137 -20.18 -0.96 6.31
N SER A 138 -18.97 -0.60 5.85
CA SER A 138 -17.68 -1.00 6.42
C SER A 138 -17.00 0.12 7.19
N LYS A 139 -17.79 1.05 7.77
CA LYS A 139 -17.31 2.27 8.46
C LYS A 139 -16.63 3.26 7.52
N GLY A 140 -17.40 3.72 6.55
CA GLY A 140 -16.94 4.62 5.50
C GLY A 140 -16.37 5.94 6.01
N GLU A 141 -16.74 6.38 7.21
CA GLU A 141 -16.18 7.56 7.87
C GLU A 141 -14.67 7.47 8.07
N ILE A 142 -14.12 6.27 8.38
CA ILE A 142 -12.68 6.05 8.53
C ILE A 142 -11.98 6.16 7.17
N PHE A 143 -12.61 5.63 6.11
CA PHE A 143 -12.10 5.77 4.74
C PHE A 143 -12.05 7.23 4.32
N VAL A 144 -13.11 8.00 4.60
CA VAL A 144 -13.17 9.43 4.28
C VAL A 144 -12.08 10.21 5.03
N LEU A 145 -11.86 9.92 6.32
CA LEU A 145 -10.78 10.54 7.09
C LEU A 145 -9.40 10.22 6.50
N SER A 146 -9.16 8.96 6.15
CA SER A 146 -7.91 8.56 5.49
C SER A 146 -7.70 9.28 4.16
N ALA A 147 -8.73 9.33 3.32
CA ALA A 147 -8.68 10.02 2.04
C ALA A 147 -8.47 11.54 2.21
N ALA A 148 -9.07 12.16 3.23
CA ALA A 148 -8.88 13.56 3.54
C ALA A 148 -7.44 13.86 4.00
N LEU A 149 -6.83 13.01 4.84
CA LEU A 149 -5.45 13.15 5.29
C LEU A 149 -4.45 12.97 4.14
N LEU A 150 -4.65 11.97 3.29
CA LEU A 150 -3.82 11.75 2.10
C LEU A 150 -3.98 12.87 1.07
N GLY A 151 -5.21 13.34 0.85
CA GLY A 151 -5.47 14.50 0.00
C GLY A 151 -4.85 15.79 0.54
N ALA A 152 -4.85 15.97 1.87
CA ALA A 152 -4.17 17.09 2.51
C ALA A 152 -2.65 17.02 2.32
N SER A 153 -2.03 15.84 2.45
CA SER A 153 -0.62 15.63 2.15
C SER A 153 -0.27 16.06 0.71
N ILE A 154 -1.01 15.57 -0.29
CA ILE A 154 -0.82 15.98 -1.69
C ILE A 154 -1.04 17.49 -1.86
N GLY A 155 -2.03 18.06 -1.17
CA GLY A 155 -2.29 19.50 -1.20
C GLY A 155 -1.13 20.33 -0.66
N ILE A 156 -0.51 19.91 0.45
CA ILE A 156 0.63 20.58 1.09
C ILE A 156 1.87 20.50 0.20
N ASP A 157 2.15 19.31 -0.35
CA ASP A 157 3.25 19.03 -1.29
C ASP A 157 3.22 20.01 -2.49
N GLN A 158 2.03 20.23 -3.08
CA GLN A 158 1.89 21.11 -4.25
C GLN A 158 2.09 22.61 -3.99
N ILE A 159 1.94 23.06 -2.73
CA ILE A 159 2.13 24.46 -2.33
C ILE A 159 3.44 24.68 -1.58
N GLN A 160 4.26 23.64 -1.45
CA GLN A 160 5.51 23.69 -0.71
C GLN A 160 6.49 24.66 -1.39
N PRO A 161 7.05 25.64 -0.64
CA PRO A 161 7.99 26.59 -1.21
C PRO A 161 9.34 25.94 -1.48
N SER A 162 10.17 26.56 -2.32
CA SER A 162 11.50 26.03 -2.63
C SER A 162 12.38 25.93 -1.38
N GLU A 163 13.13 24.84 -1.26
CA GLU A 163 14.07 24.64 -0.14
C GLU A 163 15.16 25.73 -0.11
N ILE A 164 15.56 26.20 -1.29
CA ILE A 164 16.64 27.19 -1.46
C ILE A 164 16.19 28.58 -1.00
N ASP A 165 15.00 29.02 -1.38
CA ASP A 165 14.54 30.39 -1.11
C ASP A 165 13.92 30.52 0.29
N HIS A 166 13.26 29.46 0.79
CA HIS A 166 12.53 29.49 2.05
C HIS A 166 12.74 28.22 2.90
N PRO A 167 13.95 28.00 3.44
CA PRO A 167 14.32 26.74 4.10
C PRO A 167 13.51 26.43 5.36
N MET A 168 13.13 27.44 6.15
CA MET A 168 12.31 27.22 7.35
C MET A 168 10.86 26.86 7.00
N ALA A 169 10.29 27.52 5.99
CA ALA A 169 8.95 27.19 5.51
C ALA A 169 8.93 25.81 4.88
N TYR A 170 9.90 25.47 4.03
CA TYR A 170 10.06 24.14 3.45
C TYR A 170 10.02 23.04 4.51
N ARG A 171 10.80 23.17 5.59
CA ARG A 171 10.83 22.19 6.70
C ARG A 171 9.47 22.01 7.38
N THR A 172 8.75 23.09 7.61
CA THR A 172 7.42 23.01 8.24
C THR A 172 6.41 22.34 7.31
N TYR A 173 6.42 22.68 6.02
CA TYR A 173 5.53 22.07 5.03
C TYR A 173 5.84 20.58 4.88
N GLN A 174 7.11 20.19 4.74
CA GLN A 174 7.51 18.78 4.69
C GLN A 174 7.04 17.99 5.91
N LEU A 175 7.18 18.56 7.13
CA LEU A 175 6.76 17.88 8.35
C LEU A 175 5.24 17.67 8.40
N LEU A 176 4.46 18.66 7.95
CA LEU A 176 3.00 18.56 7.90
C LEU A 176 2.54 17.60 6.80
N GLU A 177 3.17 17.66 5.63
CA GLU A 177 2.91 16.81 4.48
C GLU A 177 3.14 15.33 4.82
N GLU A 178 4.35 15.00 5.30
CA GLU A 178 4.73 13.65 5.71
C GLU A 178 3.90 13.15 6.90
N GLY A 179 3.60 14.04 7.86
CA GLY A 179 2.74 13.72 8.99
C GLY A 179 1.31 13.37 8.54
N ALA A 180 0.72 14.17 7.66
CA ALA A 180 -0.60 13.93 7.09
C ALA A 180 -0.62 12.64 6.25
N LYS A 181 0.43 12.39 5.44
CA LYS A 181 0.61 11.17 4.66
C LYS A 181 0.59 9.96 5.58
N PHE A 182 1.48 9.93 6.57
CA PHE A 182 1.62 8.80 7.48
C PHE A 182 0.35 8.51 8.28
N LEU A 183 -0.29 9.54 8.84
CA LEU A 183 -1.58 9.38 9.53
C LEU A 183 -2.69 8.90 8.58
N GLY A 184 -2.69 9.38 7.34
CA GLY A 184 -3.59 8.93 6.29
C GLY A 184 -3.43 7.44 5.99
N ILE A 185 -2.20 6.97 5.84
CA ILE A 185 -1.85 5.55 5.63
C ILE A 185 -2.26 4.70 6.84
N ALA A 186 -1.94 5.12 8.06
CA ALA A 186 -2.33 4.40 9.26
C ALA A 186 -3.86 4.24 9.36
N THR A 187 -4.60 5.31 9.06
CA THR A 187 -6.07 5.30 9.01
C THR A 187 -6.60 4.41 7.87
N TRP A 188 -5.89 4.34 6.74
CA TRP A 188 -6.21 3.46 5.62
C TRP A 188 -6.13 1.98 6.02
N VAL A 189 -5.06 1.59 6.71
CA VAL A 189 -4.90 0.23 7.27
C VAL A 189 -6.03 -0.11 8.23
N LEU A 190 -6.36 0.84 9.12
CA LEU A 190 -7.46 0.68 10.06
C LEU A 190 -8.78 0.40 9.34
N PHE A 191 -9.09 1.18 8.29
CA PHE A 191 -10.29 0.99 7.49
C PHE A 191 -10.34 -0.43 6.89
N TRP A 192 -9.31 -0.85 6.15
CA TRP A 192 -9.32 -2.17 5.49
C TRP A 192 -9.36 -3.32 6.48
N SER A 193 -8.68 -3.20 7.61
CA SER A 193 -8.73 -4.18 8.70
C SER A 193 -10.15 -4.33 9.25
N GLN A 194 -10.86 -3.21 9.45
CA GLN A 194 -12.24 -3.21 9.92
C GLN A 194 -13.23 -3.73 8.87
N ALA A 195 -13.06 -3.35 7.60
CA ALA A 195 -13.85 -3.87 6.50
C ALA A 195 -13.73 -5.40 6.39
N CYS A 196 -12.52 -5.95 6.53
CA CYS A 196 -12.29 -7.39 6.58
C CYS A 196 -12.95 -8.03 7.81
N ALA A 197 -12.72 -7.48 9.00
CA ALA A 197 -13.28 -8.01 10.24
C ALA A 197 -14.82 -8.04 10.23
N LEU A 198 -15.47 -6.98 9.73
CA LEU A 198 -16.94 -6.92 9.57
C LEU A 198 -17.43 -7.94 8.54
N SER A 199 -16.71 -8.09 7.43
CA SER A 199 -17.04 -9.08 6.40
C SER A 199 -16.93 -10.51 6.92
N ILE A 200 -16.01 -10.79 7.82
CA ILE A 200 -15.86 -12.11 8.47
C ILE A 200 -16.95 -12.31 9.53
N LYS A 201 -17.27 -11.27 10.31
CA LYS A 201 -18.31 -11.36 11.33
C LYS A 201 -19.69 -11.59 10.73
N SER A 202 -20.02 -10.96 9.60
CA SER A 202 -21.33 -11.15 8.94
C SER A 202 -21.57 -12.56 8.41
N VAL A 203 -20.52 -13.40 8.34
CA VAL A 203 -20.63 -14.84 8.01
C VAL A 203 -21.14 -15.67 9.19
N ARG A 204 -20.68 -15.37 10.41
CA ARG A 204 -20.96 -16.17 11.61
C ARG A 204 -22.43 -16.20 12.08
N PRO A 205 -23.28 -15.16 11.93
CA PRO A 205 -24.63 -15.19 12.50
C PRO A 205 -25.61 -16.13 11.80
N ALA A 206 -25.24 -16.83 10.71
CA ALA A 206 -26.12 -17.77 10.01
C ALA A 206 -25.90 -19.24 10.39
N GLN A 207 -24.95 -19.55 11.28
CA GLN A 207 -24.65 -20.94 11.71
C GLN A 207 -25.16 -21.26 13.11
N ASP A 208 -25.62 -20.25 13.87
CA ASP A 208 -26.05 -20.39 15.27
C ASP A 208 -27.55 -20.11 15.48
N ALA A 209 -28.37 -20.14 14.42
CA ALA A 209 -29.84 -19.96 14.45
C ALA A 209 -30.53 -21.11 13.71
#